data_AF-A0A8S8Y489-F1
#
_entry.id   AF-A0A8S8Y489-F1
#
_cell.length_a   1.000
_cell.length_b   1.000
_cell.length_c   1.000
_cell.angle_alpha   90.00
_cell.angle_beta   90.00
_cell.angle_gamma   90.00
#
_symmetry.space_group_name_H-M   'P 1'
#
loop_
_entity.id
_entity.type
_entity.pdbx_description
1 polymer ?
#
loop_
_entity_poly.entity_id
_entity_poly.type
_entity_poly.pdbx_seq_one_letter_code
_entity_poly.pdbx_strand_id
1 'polypeptide(L)'
;MVLYSPGRTSSYPEEPPATGLRFHYLGGGDEVGNVGIILEDSEGTRLLLDYGIAPTSPPRYPSEAPLVHDAVITHSHIDHLGMAPWLCAHHRTRLHGTVVTAELSDMMWRDCYKVSSIERYPLAWDKRDIDTALDSWYVHDFGVPWNHHRWELTLHPAGHIPGAAMLHIKTPETTVLLTGTSTPETHHWFEVHNPLRQIFCLLKERTEGEIIRRKKKKLTASPLPWKRWSNAAERC
;
A
#
# COMPACT_ATOMS: atom_id res chain seq x y z
N MET A 1 -6.21 20.44 16.54
CA MET A 1 -4.86 19.87 16.38
C MET A 1 -5.03 18.36 16.36
N VAL A 2 -5.00 17.73 15.18
CA VAL A 2 -4.96 16.26 15.12
C VAL A 2 -3.52 15.90 15.49
N LEU A 3 -3.34 15.58 16.76
CA LEU A 3 -2.06 15.23 17.34
C LEU A 3 -1.74 13.80 16.88
N TYR A 4 -1.11 13.67 15.72
CA TYR A 4 -0.24 12.53 15.50
C TYR A 4 0.81 12.63 16.62
N SER A 5 0.61 11.86 17.69
CA SER A 5 1.42 11.89 18.91
C SER A 5 2.36 10.71 18.85
N PRO A 6 3.64 10.92 18.51
CA PRO A 6 4.60 9.84 18.47
C PRO A 6 4.72 9.15 19.85
N GLY A 7 4.73 7.82 19.87
CA GLY A 7 5.00 6.95 21.02
C GLY A 7 3.81 6.60 21.93
N ARG A 8 2.54 6.86 21.56
CA ARG A 8 1.41 6.61 22.50
C ARG A 8 0.18 5.87 21.96
N THR A 9 0.10 5.54 20.67
CA THR A 9 -1.17 5.08 20.08
C THR A 9 -1.08 3.85 19.18
N SER A 10 0.11 3.28 18.95
CA SER A 10 0.22 2.05 18.14
C SER A 10 -0.07 0.82 18.98
N SER A 11 -0.93 -0.08 18.48
CA SER A 11 -1.16 -1.42 19.04
C SER A 11 -0.10 -2.43 18.58
N TYR A 12 0.97 -1.94 17.95
CA TYR A 12 2.07 -2.76 17.46
C TYR A 12 2.76 -3.51 18.61
N PRO A 13 2.86 -4.86 18.57
CA PRO A 13 3.52 -5.62 19.63
C PRO A 13 5.02 -5.32 19.71
N GLU A 14 5.58 -5.22 20.92
CA GLU A 14 7.02 -4.97 21.11
C GLU A 14 7.88 -6.17 20.69
N GLU A 15 7.39 -7.39 20.90
CA GLU A 15 8.12 -8.62 20.59
C GLU A 15 7.81 -9.15 19.18
N PRO A 16 8.84 -9.64 18.44
CA PRO A 16 8.65 -10.35 17.18
C PRO A 16 7.76 -11.60 17.32
N PRO A 17 7.12 -12.06 16.24
CA PRO A 17 6.38 -13.33 16.28
C PRO A 17 7.31 -14.51 16.57
N ALA A 18 6.88 -15.47 17.39
CA ALA A 18 7.72 -16.63 17.72
C ALA A 18 8.11 -17.49 16.50
N THR A 19 7.26 -17.53 15.47
CA THR A 19 7.49 -18.23 14.19
C THR A 19 6.69 -17.55 13.08
N GLY A 20 7.11 -17.69 11.82
CA GLY A 20 6.35 -17.20 10.68
C GLY A 20 6.51 -15.71 10.42
N LEU A 21 5.70 -15.23 9.47
CA LEU A 21 5.60 -13.84 9.09
C LEU A 21 4.30 -13.24 9.66
N ARG A 22 4.42 -12.20 10.49
CA ARG A 22 3.31 -11.43 11.05
C ARG A 22 2.95 -10.28 10.14
N PHE A 23 1.65 -10.07 9.95
CA PHE A 23 1.10 -8.86 9.34
C PHE A 23 0.40 -8.05 10.41
N HIS A 24 0.75 -6.77 10.53
CA HIS A 24 0.11 -5.85 11.47
C HIS A 24 -0.39 -4.62 10.72
N TYR A 25 -1.70 -4.40 10.74
CA TYR A 25 -2.35 -3.27 10.08
C TYR A 25 -2.28 -2.04 10.98
N LEU A 26 -1.60 -1.01 10.49
CA LEU A 26 -1.60 0.33 11.08
C LEU A 26 -2.81 1.15 10.61
N GLY A 27 -3.32 0.85 9.42
CA GLY A 27 -4.54 1.42 8.84
C GLY A 27 -4.97 0.68 7.56
N GLY A 28 -6.18 0.93 7.07
CA GLY A 28 -6.73 0.28 5.87
C GLY A 28 -7.19 -1.18 6.05
N GLY A 29 -7.25 -1.69 7.28
CA GLY A 29 -7.67 -3.07 7.59
C GLY A 29 -9.19 -3.29 7.49
N ASP A 30 -9.97 -2.40 8.11
CA ASP A 30 -11.44 -2.43 8.12
C ASP A 30 -12.06 -1.19 7.45
N GLU A 31 -11.25 -0.40 6.74
CA GLU A 31 -11.65 0.88 6.17
C GLU A 31 -10.94 1.20 4.86
N VAL A 32 -11.50 2.16 4.11
CA VAL A 32 -10.89 2.71 2.90
C VAL A 32 -9.97 3.87 3.27
N GLY A 33 -8.72 3.78 2.83
CA GLY A 33 -7.70 4.82 2.98
C GLY A 33 -6.65 4.49 4.05
N ASN A 34 -5.74 5.45 4.30
CA ASN A 34 -4.71 5.40 5.37
C ASN A 34 -3.99 4.05 5.48
N VAL A 35 -3.68 3.43 4.34
CA VAL A 35 -3.12 2.08 4.29
C VAL A 35 -1.74 2.09 4.93
N GLY A 36 -1.50 1.14 5.82
CA GLY A 36 -0.17 0.85 6.33
C GLY A 36 -0.12 -0.53 6.95
N ILE A 37 0.79 -1.39 6.47
CA ILE A 37 0.89 -2.78 6.92
C ILE A 37 2.35 -3.08 7.23
N ILE A 38 2.66 -3.36 8.50
CA ILE A 38 3.98 -3.86 8.88
C ILE A 38 4.01 -5.37 8.71
N LEU A 39 5.03 -5.84 8.00
CA LEU A 39 5.46 -7.22 7.99
C LEU A 39 6.63 -7.38 8.95
N GLU A 40 6.59 -8.42 9.79
CA GLU A 40 7.72 -8.77 10.66
C GLU A 40 7.88 -10.29 10.76
N ASP A 41 9.12 -10.79 10.63
CA ASP A 41 9.45 -12.20 10.86
C ASP A 41 9.96 -12.46 12.28
N SER A 42 10.22 -13.73 12.58
CA SER A 42 10.74 -14.18 13.87
C SER A 42 12.15 -13.69 14.20
N GLU A 43 12.91 -13.22 13.20
CA GLU A 43 14.23 -12.60 13.38
C GLU A 43 14.14 -11.10 13.69
N GLY A 44 12.93 -10.53 13.66
CA GLY A 44 12.70 -9.08 13.85
C GLY A 44 12.96 -8.25 12.60
N THR A 45 13.08 -8.89 11.42
CA THR A 45 13.16 -8.18 10.14
C THR A 45 11.82 -7.52 9.86
N ARG A 46 11.82 -6.20 9.63
CA ARG A 46 10.60 -5.43 9.36
C ARG A 46 10.59 -4.86 7.96
N LEU A 47 9.41 -4.83 7.34
CA LEU A 47 9.14 -4.12 6.10
C LEU A 47 7.76 -3.47 6.22
N LEU A 48 7.66 -2.19 5.91
CA LEU A 48 6.35 -1.52 5.83
C LEU A 48 5.84 -1.58 4.39
N LEU A 49 4.59 -1.97 4.19
CA LEU A 49 3.89 -1.83 2.92
C LEU A 49 2.89 -0.69 3.03
N ASP A 50 3.09 0.33 2.19
CA ASP A 50 2.33 1.57 2.14
C ASP A 50 2.28 2.32 3.48
N TYR A 51 2.07 3.63 3.40
CA TYR A 51 1.82 4.47 4.57
C TYR A 51 1.11 5.74 4.12
N GLY A 52 -0.21 5.68 4.01
CA GLY A 52 -1.02 6.69 3.36
C GLY A 52 -1.83 7.59 4.29
N ILE A 53 -2.53 8.58 3.71
CA ILE A 53 -3.51 9.42 4.42
C ILE A 53 -4.87 9.22 3.77
N ALA A 54 -5.91 8.98 4.56
CA ALA A 54 -7.28 8.94 4.02
C ALA A 54 -7.80 10.38 3.85
N PRO A 55 -8.29 10.76 2.65
CA PRO A 55 -8.79 12.10 2.36
C PRO A 55 -10.22 12.30 2.88
N THR A 56 -10.43 12.10 4.18
CA THR A 56 -11.69 12.36 4.89
C THR A 56 -11.70 13.77 5.50
N SER A 57 -12.85 14.22 6.02
CA SER A 57 -12.97 15.48 6.77
C SER A 57 -13.43 15.19 8.20
N PRO A 58 -12.53 15.17 9.22
CA PRO A 58 -11.08 15.44 9.15
C PRO A 58 -10.27 14.29 8.51
N PRO A 59 -9.06 14.56 8.00
CA PRO A 59 -8.19 13.52 7.46
C PRO A 59 -7.86 12.47 8.50
N ARG A 60 -7.81 11.20 8.09
CA ARG A 60 -7.41 10.09 8.96
C ARG A 60 -6.01 9.62 8.60
N TYR A 61 -5.25 9.34 9.65
CA TYR A 61 -3.88 8.89 9.59
C TYR A 61 -3.81 7.43 10.03
N PRO A 62 -2.84 6.65 9.52
CA PRO A 62 -2.54 5.34 10.05
C PRO A 62 -2.06 5.48 11.50
N SER A 63 -2.22 4.41 12.27
CA SER A 63 -1.53 4.25 13.54
C SER A 63 -0.04 4.40 13.31
N GLU A 64 0.67 4.93 14.31
CA GLU A 64 2.10 5.16 14.18
C GLU A 64 2.85 3.85 13.91
N ALA A 65 3.69 3.89 12.87
CA ALA A 65 4.59 2.80 12.56
C ALA A 65 5.66 2.64 13.65
N PRO A 66 6.03 1.41 14.03
CA PRO A 66 7.26 1.19 14.77
C PRO A 66 8.48 1.64 13.93
N LEU A 67 9.65 1.74 14.55
CA LEU A 67 10.89 1.98 13.81
C LEU A 67 11.03 0.94 12.68
N VAL A 68 11.14 1.44 11.46
CA VAL A 68 11.25 0.65 10.23
C VAL A 68 12.17 1.35 9.24
N HIS A 69 13.16 0.64 8.72
CA HIS A 69 14.19 1.21 7.85
C HIS A 69 13.84 1.13 6.37
N ASP A 70 12.88 0.29 6.00
CA ASP A 70 12.49 0.07 4.60
C ASP A 70 10.96 0.01 4.46
N ALA A 71 10.43 0.79 3.52
CA ALA A 71 9.02 0.78 3.17
C ALA A 71 8.85 0.59 1.67
N VAL A 72 7.94 -0.29 1.25
CA VAL A 72 7.52 -0.44 -0.15
C VAL A 72 6.23 0.34 -0.36
N ILE A 73 6.22 1.20 -1.36
CA ILE A 73 5.04 1.95 -1.80
C ILE A 73 4.52 1.31 -3.08
N THR A 74 3.27 0.86 -3.06
CA THR A 74 2.65 0.12 -4.16
C THR A 74 2.33 1.03 -5.35
N HIS A 75 1.84 2.25 -5.10
CA HIS A 75 1.49 3.21 -6.15
C HIS A 75 1.34 4.65 -5.61
N SER A 76 1.19 5.60 -6.53
CA SER A 76 1.26 7.04 -6.27
C SER A 76 -0.01 7.69 -5.67
N HIS A 77 -1.00 6.94 -5.19
CA HIS A 77 -2.17 7.57 -4.56
C HIS A 77 -1.93 7.96 -3.10
N ILE A 78 -2.44 9.11 -2.67
CA ILE A 78 -2.13 9.67 -1.34
C ILE A 78 -2.53 8.76 -0.16
N ASP A 79 -3.52 7.89 -0.35
CA ASP A 79 -3.93 6.87 0.62
C ASP A 79 -2.97 5.68 0.73
N HIS A 80 -1.88 5.67 -0.03
CA HIS A 80 -0.78 4.71 0.03
C HIS A 80 0.59 5.33 0.34
N LEU A 81 0.85 6.61 0.04
CA LEU A 81 2.16 7.25 0.32
C LEU A 81 2.08 8.58 1.08
N GLY A 82 0.89 9.04 1.47
CA GLY A 82 0.70 10.35 2.09
C GLY A 82 1.45 10.57 3.39
N MET A 83 1.87 9.52 4.11
CA MET A 83 2.69 9.60 5.31
C MET A 83 4.15 9.19 5.11
N ALA A 84 4.57 8.86 3.89
CA ALA A 84 5.96 8.53 3.59
C ALA A 84 6.97 9.65 3.93
N PRO A 85 6.66 10.95 3.78
CA PRO A 85 7.58 12.01 4.22
C PRO A 85 7.88 11.96 5.72
N TRP A 86 6.86 11.65 6.52
CA TRP A 86 7.03 11.48 7.97
C TRP A 86 8.01 10.35 8.30
N LEU A 87 7.88 9.19 7.63
CA LEU A 87 8.78 8.05 7.82
C LEU A 87 10.24 8.40 7.49
N CYS A 88 10.46 9.07 6.36
CA CYS A 88 11.81 9.45 5.92
C CYS A 88 12.45 10.43 6.91
N ALA A 89 11.70 11.41 7.39
CA ALA A 89 12.19 12.40 8.34
C ALA A 89 12.48 11.81 9.73
N HIS A 90 11.60 10.94 10.24
CA HIS A 90 11.67 10.44 11.62
C HIS A 90 12.47 9.14 11.77
N HIS A 91 12.27 8.19 10.86
CA HIS A 91 12.89 6.86 10.93
C HIS A 91 14.08 6.71 9.98
N ARG A 92 14.33 7.70 9.11
CA ARG A 92 15.31 7.59 8.01
C ARG A 92 15.01 6.39 7.11
N THR A 93 13.72 6.11 6.93
CA THR A 93 13.22 5.01 6.11
C THR A 93 13.59 5.22 4.65
N ARG A 94 14.08 4.16 3.99
CA ARG A 94 14.25 4.07 2.55
C ARG A 94 12.92 3.69 1.91
N LEU A 95 12.58 4.34 0.80
CA LEU A 95 11.35 4.08 0.06
C LEU A 95 11.67 3.22 -1.16
N HIS A 96 10.94 2.13 -1.32
CA HIS A 96 11.04 1.23 -2.45
C HIS A 96 9.77 1.29 -3.29
N GLY A 97 9.90 1.32 -4.60
CA GLY A 97 8.75 1.37 -5.50
C GLY A 97 9.18 1.43 -6.95
N THR A 98 8.23 1.62 -7.84
CA THR A 98 8.54 1.82 -9.26
C THR A 98 9.02 3.24 -9.52
N VAL A 99 9.78 3.42 -10.61
CA VAL A 99 10.24 4.75 -11.05
C VAL A 99 9.09 5.75 -11.20
N VAL A 100 7.96 5.30 -11.76
CA VAL A 100 6.77 6.15 -11.94
C VAL A 100 6.16 6.55 -10.59
N THR A 101 6.13 5.65 -9.60
CA THR A 101 5.62 5.97 -8.26
C THR A 101 6.52 7.02 -7.58
N ALA A 102 7.84 6.87 -7.70
CA ALA A 102 8.80 7.82 -7.16
C ALA A 102 8.68 9.20 -7.82
N GLU A 103 8.60 9.28 -9.15
CA GLU A 103 8.46 10.54 -9.88
C GLU A 103 7.15 11.27 -9.57
N LEU A 104 6.04 10.54 -9.44
CA LEU A 104 4.74 11.13 -9.10
C LEU A 104 4.64 11.57 -7.64
N SER A 105 5.48 11.01 -6.75
CA SER A 105 5.41 11.29 -5.31
C SER A 105 5.59 12.77 -4.97
N ASP A 106 6.50 13.48 -5.65
CA ASP A 106 6.76 14.91 -5.42
C ASP A 106 5.49 15.75 -5.62
N MET A 107 4.84 15.56 -6.76
CA MET A 107 3.61 16.28 -7.10
C MET A 107 2.50 15.97 -6.09
N MET A 108 2.33 14.70 -5.74
CA MET A 108 1.29 14.25 -4.81
C MET A 108 1.50 14.81 -3.40
N TRP A 109 2.73 14.81 -2.88
CA TRP A 109 3.01 15.37 -1.55
C TRP A 109 2.89 16.89 -1.53
N ARG A 110 3.34 17.60 -2.57
CA ARG A 110 3.18 19.06 -2.66
C ARG A 110 1.72 19.47 -2.75
N ASP A 111 0.91 18.74 -3.50
CA ASP A 111 -0.54 18.99 -3.59
C ASP A 111 -1.23 18.72 -2.24
N CYS A 112 -0.93 17.58 -1.61
CA CYS A 112 -1.43 17.26 -0.27
C CYS A 112 -1.10 18.36 0.75
N TYR A 113 0.15 18.85 0.75
CA TYR A 113 0.56 19.95 1.62
C TYR A 113 -0.25 21.23 1.34
N LYS A 114 -0.45 21.59 0.07
CA LYS A 114 -1.25 22.76 -0.32
C LYS A 114 -2.71 22.63 0.13
N VAL A 115 -3.34 21.50 -0.13
CA VAL A 115 -4.74 21.23 0.28
C VAL A 115 -4.87 21.28 1.79
N SER A 116 -3.97 20.62 2.53
CA SER A 116 -3.98 20.64 3.99
C SER A 116 -3.91 22.06 4.58
N SER A 117 -3.14 22.94 3.93
CA SER A 117 -3.00 24.35 4.32
C SER A 117 -4.29 25.15 4.07
N ILE A 118 -4.99 24.89 2.96
CA ILE A 118 -6.26 25.53 2.62
C ILE A 118 -7.36 25.10 3.60
N GLU A 119 -7.47 23.79 3.82
CA GLU A 119 -8.48 23.18 4.69
C GLU A 119 -8.17 23.33 6.19
N ARG A 120 -6.99 23.88 6.53
CA ARG A 120 -6.50 24.07 7.91
C ARG A 120 -6.41 22.78 8.71
N TYR A 121 -6.13 21.67 8.04
CA TYR A 121 -5.81 20.40 8.68
C TYR A 121 -4.29 20.26 8.75
N PRO A 122 -3.67 20.29 9.94
CA PRO A 122 -2.21 20.15 10.04
C PRO A 122 -1.79 18.74 9.64
N LEU A 123 -0.74 18.66 8.82
CA LEU A 123 -0.01 17.43 8.51
C LEU A 123 1.02 17.12 9.60
N ALA A 124 1.39 15.85 9.73
CA ALA A 124 2.46 15.41 10.62
C ALA A 124 3.87 15.71 10.08
N TRP A 125 3.98 16.21 8.85
CA TRP A 125 5.21 16.48 8.12
C TRP A 125 5.09 17.80 7.34
N ASP A 126 6.22 18.41 6.99
CA ASP A 126 6.28 19.67 6.25
C ASP A 126 7.10 19.57 4.94
N LYS A 127 7.31 20.71 4.26
CA LYS A 127 8.02 20.76 2.98
C LYS A 127 9.45 20.22 3.04
N ARG A 128 10.15 20.36 4.16
CA ARG A 128 11.53 19.86 4.32
C ARG A 128 11.56 18.33 4.38
N ASP A 129 10.50 17.75 4.93
CA ASP A 129 10.34 16.30 4.99
C ASP A 129 10.05 15.71 3.60
N ILE A 130 9.38 16.47 2.71
CA ILE A 130 9.21 16.10 1.30
C ILE A 130 10.58 15.95 0.64
N ASP A 131 11.44 16.95 0.77
CA ASP A 131 12.77 16.93 0.14
C ASP A 131 13.60 15.73 0.67
N THR A 132 13.53 15.45 1.97
CA THR A 132 14.15 14.26 2.58
C THR A 132 13.60 12.95 1.99
N ALA A 133 12.30 12.88 1.73
CA ALA A 133 11.66 11.68 1.19
C ALA A 133 11.98 11.44 -0.28
N LEU A 134 12.14 12.50 -1.06
CA LEU A 134 12.57 12.40 -2.47
C LEU A 134 13.97 11.80 -2.58
N ASP A 135 14.87 12.14 -1.65
CA ASP A 135 16.22 11.58 -1.58
C ASP A 135 16.27 10.13 -1.05
N SER A 136 15.16 9.63 -0.47
CA SER A 136 15.08 8.29 0.13
C SER A 136 14.66 7.18 -0.84
N TRP A 137 14.37 7.49 -2.11
CA TRP A 137 13.86 6.51 -3.07
C TRP A 137 14.94 5.55 -3.60
N TYR A 138 14.59 4.26 -3.63
CA TYR A 138 15.28 3.17 -4.28
C TYR A 138 14.29 2.51 -5.25
N VAL A 139 14.40 2.87 -6.52
CA VAL A 139 13.47 2.42 -7.56
C VAL A 139 13.81 1.03 -8.07
N HIS A 140 12.77 0.26 -8.40
CA HIS A 140 12.89 -1.12 -8.88
C HIS A 140 12.10 -1.33 -10.16
N ASP A 141 12.68 -2.12 -11.07
CA ASP A 141 12.02 -2.59 -12.27
C ASP A 141 11.09 -3.78 -11.98
N PHE A 142 10.03 -3.91 -12.78
CA PHE A 142 9.14 -5.06 -12.65
C PHE A 142 9.86 -6.37 -12.99
N GLY A 143 9.60 -7.41 -12.18
CA GLY A 143 10.16 -8.75 -12.37
C GLY A 143 11.64 -8.89 -12.01
N VAL A 144 12.30 -7.81 -11.56
CA VAL A 144 13.69 -7.86 -11.08
C VAL A 144 13.69 -8.00 -9.56
N PRO A 145 14.23 -9.10 -9.02
CA PRO A 145 14.27 -9.30 -7.57
C PRO A 145 15.34 -8.45 -6.89
N TRP A 146 15.08 -8.04 -5.65
CA TRP A 146 16.08 -7.46 -4.76
C TRP A 146 15.98 -8.07 -3.37
N ASN A 147 17.07 -7.98 -2.60
CA ASN A 147 17.13 -8.54 -1.25
C ASN A 147 16.80 -7.50 -0.19
N HIS A 148 15.96 -7.89 0.75
CA HIS A 148 15.72 -7.23 2.03
C HIS A 148 16.07 -8.22 3.14
N HIS A 149 17.28 -8.13 3.68
CA HIS A 149 17.84 -9.17 4.57
C HIS A 149 17.75 -10.57 3.93
N ARG A 150 17.03 -11.51 4.57
CA ARG A 150 16.81 -12.88 4.07
C ARG A 150 15.59 -13.00 3.16
N TRP A 151 14.90 -11.89 2.87
CA TRP A 151 13.72 -11.86 2.03
C TRP A 151 14.10 -11.45 0.61
N GLU A 152 13.60 -12.17 -0.37
CA GLU A 152 13.67 -11.81 -1.78
C GLU A 152 12.35 -11.11 -2.15
N LEU A 153 12.44 -9.86 -2.58
CA LEU A 153 11.30 -9.02 -2.94
C LEU A 153 11.25 -8.83 -4.45
N THR A 154 10.06 -8.78 -5.05
CA THR A 154 9.89 -8.52 -6.48
C THR A 154 8.61 -7.73 -6.72
N LEU A 155 8.66 -6.72 -7.58
CA LEU A 155 7.48 -5.98 -8.01
C LEU A 155 6.88 -6.62 -9.27
N HIS A 156 5.55 -6.76 -9.29
CA HIS A 156 4.80 -7.16 -10.48
C HIS A 156 3.77 -6.09 -10.85
N PRO A 157 3.42 -5.90 -12.14
CA PRO A 157 2.42 -4.90 -12.54
C PRO A 157 1.04 -5.20 -11.92
N ALA A 158 0.44 -4.22 -11.24
CA ALA A 158 -0.90 -4.35 -10.66
C ALA A 158 -2.05 -3.93 -11.60
N GLY A 159 -1.76 -3.07 -12.59
CA GLY A 159 -2.71 -2.62 -13.62
C GLY A 159 -3.66 -1.49 -13.20
N HIS A 160 -3.60 -1.00 -11.96
CA HIS A 160 -4.49 0.05 -11.43
C HIS A 160 -4.20 1.46 -11.97
N ILE A 161 -2.96 1.92 -11.83
CA ILE A 161 -2.44 3.17 -12.41
C ILE A 161 -1.03 2.93 -12.97
N PRO A 162 -0.47 3.83 -13.83
CA PRO A 162 0.91 3.71 -14.25
C PRO A 162 1.87 3.60 -13.05
N GLY A 163 2.74 2.60 -13.08
CA GLY A 163 3.66 2.32 -11.99
C GLY A 163 3.08 1.49 -10.83
N ALA A 164 1.78 1.20 -10.80
CA ALA A 164 1.19 0.43 -9.71
C ALA A 164 1.75 -1.00 -9.66
N ALA A 165 2.16 -1.43 -8.47
CA ALA A 165 2.86 -2.67 -8.24
C ALA A 165 2.19 -3.56 -7.18
N MET A 166 2.19 -4.86 -7.44
CA MET A 166 2.03 -5.91 -6.45
C MET A 166 3.42 -6.27 -5.91
N LEU A 167 3.54 -6.48 -4.60
CA LEU A 167 4.78 -6.91 -3.95
C LEU A 167 4.75 -8.42 -3.70
N HIS A 168 5.65 -9.14 -4.37
CA HIS A 168 5.92 -10.54 -4.11
C HIS A 168 7.10 -10.65 -3.13
N ILE A 169 6.90 -11.42 -2.06
CA ILE A 169 7.87 -11.61 -0.98
C ILE A 169 8.13 -13.09 -0.83
N LYS A 170 9.38 -13.50 -0.94
CA LYS A 170 9.83 -14.85 -0.65
C LYS A 170 10.76 -14.80 0.56
N THR A 171 10.28 -15.35 1.68
CA THR A 171 11.05 -15.54 2.91
C THR A 171 11.54 -16.99 3.00
N PRO A 172 12.44 -17.33 3.94
CA PRO A 172 12.84 -18.72 4.16
C PRO A 172 11.68 -19.66 4.52
N GLU A 173 10.61 -19.12 5.11
CA GLU A 173 9.51 -19.91 5.68
C GLU A 173 8.23 -19.88 4.82
N THR A 174 8.01 -18.78 4.09
CA THR A 174 6.78 -18.56 3.33
C THR A 174 7.00 -17.64 2.13
N THR A 175 6.15 -17.83 1.12
CA THR A 175 6.00 -16.92 -0.01
C THR A 175 4.65 -16.20 0.11
N VAL A 176 4.62 -14.91 -0.22
CA VAL A 176 3.46 -14.02 -0.07
C VAL A 176 3.37 -13.07 -1.25
N LEU A 177 2.17 -12.84 -1.78
CA LEU A 177 1.89 -11.80 -2.77
C LEU A 177 0.93 -10.75 -2.19
N LEU A 178 1.37 -9.50 -2.13
CA LEU A 178 0.58 -8.34 -1.70
C LEU A 178 0.13 -7.59 -2.95
N THR A 179 -1.16 -7.63 -3.26
CA THR A 179 -1.69 -7.12 -4.54
C THR A 179 -1.90 -5.60 -4.57
N GLY A 180 -1.98 -4.95 -3.41
CA GLY A 180 -2.42 -3.55 -3.31
C GLY A 180 -3.79 -3.35 -3.99
N THR A 181 -3.95 -2.22 -4.68
CA THR A 181 -5.09 -1.97 -5.58
C THR A 181 -4.75 -2.46 -6.99
N SER A 182 -5.51 -3.44 -7.50
CA SER A 182 -5.27 -4.12 -8.79
C SER A 182 -6.53 -4.14 -9.66
N THR A 183 -6.39 -4.17 -10.99
CA THR A 183 -7.54 -4.41 -11.88
C THR A 183 -7.81 -5.91 -12.08
N PRO A 184 -9.05 -6.33 -12.41
CA PRO A 184 -9.40 -7.75 -12.58
C PRO A 184 -8.60 -8.46 -13.68
N GLU A 185 -8.12 -7.76 -14.71
CA GLU A 185 -7.41 -8.36 -15.83
C GLU A 185 -6.02 -8.89 -15.44
N THR A 186 -5.41 -8.37 -14.36
CA THR A 186 -4.11 -8.86 -13.86
C THR A 186 -4.23 -10.14 -13.03
N HIS A 187 -5.44 -10.53 -12.62
CA HIS A 187 -5.73 -11.75 -11.86
C HIS A 187 -5.55 -13.04 -12.68
N HIS A 188 -5.26 -12.95 -13.98
CA HIS A 188 -5.00 -14.11 -14.84
C HIS A 188 -3.61 -14.74 -14.65
N TRP A 189 -2.68 -14.03 -13.99
CA TRP A 189 -1.31 -14.50 -13.77
C TRP A 189 -1.13 -15.25 -12.44
N PHE A 190 -2.08 -15.11 -11.51
CA PHE A 190 -2.00 -15.64 -10.15
C PHE A 190 -3.39 -16.09 -9.65
N GLU A 191 -3.50 -17.22 -8.95
CA GLU A 191 -4.80 -17.76 -8.52
C GLU A 191 -5.41 -16.98 -7.35
N VAL A 192 -6.19 -15.94 -7.65
CA VAL A 192 -6.73 -15.00 -6.64
C VAL A 192 -7.81 -15.65 -5.76
N HIS A 193 -7.57 -15.70 -4.46
CA HIS A 193 -8.55 -16.09 -3.43
C HIS A 193 -8.87 -14.89 -2.53
N ASN A 194 -9.92 -14.11 -2.88
CA ASN A 194 -10.84 -13.32 -2.01
C ASN A 194 -11.46 -12.14 -2.82
N PRO A 195 -12.80 -12.02 -2.95
CA PRO A 195 -13.47 -10.98 -3.74
C PRO A 195 -13.73 -9.64 -3.00
N LEU A 196 -13.14 -9.40 -1.82
CA LEU A 196 -13.31 -8.12 -1.10
C LEU A 196 -12.32 -7.06 -1.59
N ARG A 197 -12.86 -5.85 -1.79
CA ARG A 197 -12.46 -4.93 -2.86
C ARG A 197 -11.24 -4.05 -2.60
N GLN A 198 -10.41 -4.27 -1.57
CA GLN A 198 -9.33 -3.32 -1.38
C GLN A 198 -8.05 -3.71 -0.65
N ILE A 199 -7.72 -4.95 -0.32
CA ILE A 199 -6.32 -5.38 -0.13
C ILE A 199 -6.29 -6.87 0.24
N PHE A 200 -5.34 -7.55 -0.39
CA PHE A 200 -4.74 -8.85 -0.04
C PHE A 200 -5.40 -10.13 -0.57
N CYS A 201 -4.66 -10.77 -1.48
CA CYS A 201 -4.77 -12.18 -1.81
C CYS A 201 -3.51 -12.92 -1.30
N LEU A 202 -3.63 -13.65 -0.19
CA LEU A 202 -2.56 -14.52 0.28
C LEU A 202 -2.52 -15.78 -0.59
N LEU A 203 -1.58 -15.85 -1.53
CA LEU A 203 -1.19 -17.12 -2.15
C LEU A 203 -0.12 -17.79 -1.29
N LYS A 204 -0.52 -18.79 -0.51
CA LYS A 204 0.41 -19.75 0.08
C LYS A 204 0.52 -20.94 -0.87
N GLU A 205 1.60 -21.05 -1.64
CA GLU A 205 1.86 -22.29 -2.38
C GLU A 205 2.00 -23.44 -1.36
N ARG A 206 1.05 -24.37 -1.35
CA ARG A 206 1.27 -25.68 -0.76
C ARG A 206 2.17 -26.45 -1.73
N THR A 207 3.31 -26.90 -1.23
CA THR A 207 4.11 -27.93 -1.88
C THR A 207 3.23 -29.16 -2.17
N GLU A 208 3.20 -29.57 -3.43
CA GLU A 208 2.63 -30.79 -4.03
C GLU A 208 1.10 -30.89 -4.20
N GLY A 209 0.67 -30.68 -5.45
CA GLY A 209 -0.20 -31.61 -6.18
C GLY A 209 -1.70 -31.60 -5.92
N GLU A 210 -2.46 -30.71 -6.57
CA GLU A 210 -3.75 -31.02 -7.24
C GLU A 210 -4.34 -29.76 -7.90
N ILE A 211 -4.39 -29.73 -9.24
CA ILE A 211 -5.08 -28.68 -10.00
C ILE A 211 -6.56 -29.04 -10.09
N ILE A 212 -7.41 -28.44 -9.25
CA ILE A 212 -8.87 -28.57 -9.38
C ILE A 212 -9.39 -27.54 -10.40
N ARG A 213 -9.50 -27.96 -11.66
CA ARG A 213 -10.21 -27.18 -12.69
C ARG A 213 -11.72 -27.10 -12.39
N ARG A 214 -12.24 -25.95 -11.94
CA ARG A 214 -13.69 -25.69 -12.00
C ARG A 214 -14.12 -25.13 -13.36
N LYS A 215 -15.18 -25.73 -13.94
CA LYS A 215 -15.78 -25.35 -15.22
C LYS A 215 -16.33 -23.92 -15.17
N LYS A 216 -16.05 -23.14 -16.23
CA LYS A 216 -16.65 -21.82 -16.53
C LYS A 216 -18.18 -21.87 -16.39
N LYS A 217 -18.76 -21.06 -15.50
CA LYS A 217 -20.15 -20.60 -15.68
C LYS A 217 -20.10 -19.35 -16.56
N LYS A 218 -20.68 -19.43 -17.76
CA LYS A 218 -20.94 -18.25 -18.59
C LYS A 218 -21.89 -17.33 -17.81
N LEU A 219 -21.41 -16.20 -17.34
CA LEU A 219 -22.25 -15.07 -16.98
C LEU A 219 -22.58 -14.34 -18.28
N THR A 220 -23.83 -14.46 -18.74
CA THR A 220 -24.38 -13.65 -19.82
C THR A 220 -24.48 -12.21 -19.34
N ALA A 221 -23.81 -11.29 -20.04
CA ALA A 221 -23.92 -9.86 -19.81
C ALA A 221 -25.37 -9.40 -19.98
N SER A 222 -25.95 -8.81 -18.94
CA SER A 222 -27.10 -7.91 -19.08
C SER A 222 -26.54 -6.49 -19.28
N PRO A 223 -26.98 -5.73 -20.29
CA PRO A 223 -26.53 -4.36 -20.47
C PRO A 223 -27.11 -3.49 -19.34
N LEU A 224 -26.25 -2.89 -18.53
CA LEU A 224 -26.64 -1.86 -17.56
C LEU A 224 -27.14 -0.60 -18.29
N PRO A 225 -28.18 0.09 -17.77
CA PRO A 225 -28.84 1.18 -18.47
C PRO A 225 -28.08 2.50 -18.32
N TRP A 226 -27.40 2.93 -19.39
CA TRP A 226 -26.68 4.21 -19.48
C TRP A 226 -27.59 5.44 -19.73
N LYS A 227 -28.91 5.33 -19.58
CA LYS A 227 -29.86 6.45 -19.79
C LYS A 227 -30.56 6.84 -18.49
N ARG A 228 -29.89 7.61 -17.61
CA ARG A 228 -30.61 8.41 -16.58
C ARG A 228 -29.88 9.60 -15.96
N TRP A 229 -28.81 10.11 -16.58
CA TRP A 229 -28.12 11.33 -16.13
C TRP A 229 -27.89 12.33 -17.27
N SER A 230 -29.00 12.78 -17.89
CA SER A 230 -28.95 13.86 -18.88
C SER A 230 -30.19 14.76 -18.83
N ASN A 231 -30.70 15.08 -17.63
CA ASN A 231 -31.81 16.04 -17.43
C ASN A 231 -31.82 16.64 -16.00
N ALA A 232 -30.70 17.21 -15.56
CA ALA A 232 -30.64 18.01 -14.33
C ALA A 232 -29.67 19.21 -14.47
N ALA A 233 -29.67 19.84 -15.65
CA ALA A 233 -28.94 21.08 -15.93
C ALA A 233 -29.84 22.13 -16.63
N GLU A 234 -31.17 22.01 -16.51
CA GLU A 234 -32.13 23.04 -16.89
C GLU A 234 -33.21 23.12 -15.81
N ARG A 235 -32.88 23.80 -14.68
CA ARG A 235 -33.76 24.57 -13.79
C ARG A 235 -32.97 24.88 -12.51
N CYS A 236 -32.86 26.19 -12.24
CA CYS A 236 -32.08 26.90 -11.21
C CYS A 236 -30.62 27.17 -11.59
#